data_AF-A0A6M4P8F0-F1
#
_entry.id   AF-A0A6M4P8F0-F1
#
_cell.length_a   1.000
_cell.length_b   1.000
_cell.length_c   1.000
_cell.angle_alpha   90.00
_cell.angle_beta   90.00
_cell.angle_gamma   90.00
#
_symmetry.space_group_name_H-M   'P 1'
#
loop_
_entity.id
_entity.type
_entity.pdbx_description
1 polymer ?
#
loop_
_entity_poly.entity_id
_entity_poly.type
_entity_poly.pdbx_seq_one_letter_code
_entity_poly.pdbx_strand_id
1 'polypeptide(L)'
;MAGRVSQEQIDKVRLKAAQALERARKMERSLSLQGRKDDARRKIIAGALLFEWAKADPVIAARLKQAIDDIARPLDARVFEGWSLDDQ
;
A
#
# COMPACT_ATOMS: atom_id res chain seq x y z
N MET A 1 29.96 -39.78 27.17
CA MET A 1 28.95 -40.36 26.26
C MET A 1 28.38 -39.25 25.39
N ALA A 2 28.97 -38.98 24.22
CA ALA A 2 28.36 -38.07 23.26
C ALA A 2 27.11 -38.76 22.70
N GLY A 3 25.93 -38.30 23.10
CA GLY A 3 24.66 -38.87 22.65
C GLY A 3 24.56 -38.74 21.13
N ARG A 4 24.58 -39.87 20.42
CA ARG A 4 24.33 -39.90 18.97
C ARG A 4 22.93 -39.34 18.74
N VAL A 5 22.85 -38.13 18.20
CA VAL A 5 21.60 -37.56 17.71
C VAL A 5 21.12 -38.44 16.57
N SER A 6 19.90 -38.96 16.67
CA SER A 6 19.32 -39.81 15.63
C SER A 6 18.94 -38.98 14.40
N GLN A 7 18.92 -39.60 13.23
CA GLN A 7 18.51 -38.94 11.98
C GLN A 7 17.10 -38.33 12.10
N GLU A 8 16.17 -39.02 12.77
CA GLU A 8 14.83 -38.52 13.06
C GLU A 8 14.83 -37.25 13.93
N GLN A 9 15.77 -37.13 14.88
CA GLN A 9 15.89 -35.93 15.70
C GLN A 9 16.39 -34.75 14.86
N ILE A 10 17.33 -34.98 13.94
CA ILE A 10 17.81 -33.97 12.99
C ILE A 10 16.67 -33.52 12.08
N ASP A 11 15.88 -34.44 11.55
CA ASP A 11 14.79 -34.12 10.63
C ASP A 11 13.65 -33.37 11.34
N LYS A 12 13.33 -33.73 12.59
CA LYS A 12 12.40 -32.97 13.43
C LYS A 12 12.87 -31.54 13.69
N VAL A 13 14.17 -31.35 13.94
CA VAL A 13 14.74 -30.01 14.15
C VAL A 13 14.71 -29.19 12.85
N ARG A 14 15.07 -29.80 11.71
CA ARG A 14 14.99 -29.16 10.39
C ARG A 14 13.57 -28.75 10.02
N LEU A 15 12.59 -29.61 10.27
CA LEU A 15 11.18 -29.31 10.04
C LEU A 15 10.71 -28.12 10.88
N LYS A 16 11.07 -28.09 12.17
CA LYS A 16 10.75 -26.95 13.06
C LYS A 16 11.41 -25.65 12.59
N ALA A 17 12.66 -25.71 12.13
CA ALA A 17 13.37 -24.56 11.59
C ALA A 17 12.70 -24.03 10.30
N ALA A 18 12.31 -24.91 9.39
CA ALA A 18 11.59 -24.54 8.17
C ALA A 18 10.23 -23.89 8.47
N GLN A 19 9.48 -24.43 9.43
CA GLN A 19 8.21 -23.86 9.88
C GLN A 19 8.39 -22.47 10.52
N ALA A 20 9.42 -22.29 11.34
CA ALA A 20 9.72 -21.01 11.96
C ALA A 20 10.10 -19.95 10.90
N LEU A 21 10.90 -20.33 9.89
CA LEU A 21 11.28 -19.47 8.79
C LEU A 21 10.05 -19.04 7.95
N GLU A 22 9.15 -19.96 7.64
CA GLU A 22 7.92 -19.62 6.90
C GLU A 22 6.99 -18.70 7.70
N ARG A 23 6.91 -18.87 9.03
CA ARG A 23 6.18 -17.93 9.89
C ARG A 23 6.81 -16.54 9.87
N ALA A 24 8.14 -16.44 9.96
CA ALA A 24 8.86 -15.17 9.87
C ALA A 24 8.58 -14.47 8.53
N ARG A 25 8.73 -15.18 7.41
CA ARG A 25 8.41 -14.68 6.06
C ARG A 25 6.95 -14.22 5.95
N LYS A 26 6.00 -14.95 6.55
CA LYS A 26 4.58 -14.55 6.56
C LYS A 26 4.37 -13.24 7.33
N MET A 27 5.03 -13.04 8.47
CA MET A 27 4.96 -11.81 9.25
C MET A 27 5.58 -10.62 8.50
N GLU A 28 6.74 -10.81 7.87
CA GLU A 28 7.40 -9.79 7.04
C GLU A 28 6.51 -9.36 5.86
N ARG A 29 5.91 -10.34 5.15
CA ARG A 29 4.94 -10.06 4.08
C ARG A 29 3.74 -9.28 4.63
N SER A 30 3.21 -9.65 5.79
CA SER A 30 2.08 -8.96 6.42
C SER A 30 2.44 -7.51 6.76
N LEU A 31 3.63 -7.26 7.29
CA LEU A 31 4.10 -5.91 7.63
C LEU A 31 4.26 -5.04 6.36
N SER A 32 4.89 -5.59 5.31
CA SER A 32 5.04 -4.90 4.03
C SER A 32 3.68 -4.58 3.38
N LEU A 33 2.73 -5.53 3.44
CA LEU A 33 1.37 -5.32 2.97
C LEU A 33 0.64 -4.25 3.79
N GLN A 34 0.85 -4.20 5.10
CA GLN A 34 0.27 -3.17 5.96
C GLN A 34 0.81 -1.78 5.60
N GLY A 35 2.13 -1.66 5.40
CA GLY A 35 2.74 -0.40 4.96
C GLY A 35 2.14 0.12 3.64
N ARG A 36 1.92 -0.77 2.66
CA ARG A 36 1.25 -0.43 1.40
C ARG A 36 -0.21 -0.03 1.58
N LYS A 37 -0.94 -0.69 2.47
CA LYS A 37 -2.34 -0.34 2.80
C LYS A 37 -2.43 1.04 3.44
N ASP A 38 -1.53 1.33 4.38
CA ASP A 38 -1.51 2.63 5.05
C ASP A 38 -1.10 3.75 4.09
N ASP A 39 -0.14 3.51 3.20
CA ASP A 39 0.23 4.46 2.14
C ASP A 39 -0.95 4.75 1.20
N ALA A 40 -1.66 3.72 0.73
CA ALA A 40 -2.85 3.89 -0.09
C ALA A 40 -3.94 4.69 0.66
N ARG A 41 -4.16 4.39 1.95
CA ARG A 41 -5.13 5.11 2.79
C ARG A 41 -4.74 6.58 2.98
N ARG A 42 -3.45 6.89 3.20
CA ARG A 42 -2.96 8.28 3.30
C ARG A 42 -3.23 9.06 2.02
N LYS A 43 -2.97 8.46 0.85
CA LYS A 43 -3.23 9.09 -0.45
C LYS A 43 -4.71 9.39 -0.66
N ILE A 44 -5.59 8.45 -0.30
CA ILE A 44 -7.05 8.65 -0.37
C ILE A 44 -7.49 9.80 0.54
N ILE A 45 -7.07 9.80 1.81
CA ILE A 45 -7.45 10.84 2.78
C ILE A 45 -6.91 12.20 2.35
N ALA A 46 -5.65 12.28 1.94
CA ALA A 46 -5.04 13.52 1.50
C ALA A 46 -5.73 14.09 0.24
N GLY A 47 -6.11 13.23 -0.70
CA GLY A 47 -6.88 13.62 -1.88
C GLY A 47 -8.27 14.17 -1.53
N ALA A 48 -8.99 13.52 -0.61
CA ALA A 48 -10.28 14.00 -0.14
C ALA A 48 -10.18 15.38 0.53
N LEU A 49 -9.17 15.58 1.38
CA LEU A 49 -8.93 16.90 2.01
C LEU A 49 -8.59 17.98 0.97
N LEU A 50 -7.81 17.63 -0.05
CA LEU A 50 -7.48 18.55 -1.14
C LEU A 50 -8.72 19.00 -1.92
N PHE A 51 -9.69 18.10 -2.16
CA PHE A 51 -10.94 18.46 -2.81
C PHE A 51 -11.77 19.43 -1.98
N GLU A 52 -11.89 19.20 -0.66
CA GLU A 52 -12.59 20.13 0.24
C GLU A 52 -11.93 21.51 0.28
N TRP A 53 -10.60 21.57 0.27
CA TRP A 53 -9.88 22.84 0.17
C TRP A 53 -10.07 23.53 -1.17
N ALA A 54 -10.07 22.77 -2.27
CA ALA A 54 -10.32 23.30 -3.61
C ALA A 54 -11.72 23.91 -3.74
N LYS A 55 -12.74 23.36 -3.07
CA LYS A 55 -14.09 23.95 -3.02
C LYS A 55 -14.11 25.33 -2.34
N ALA A 56 -13.25 25.54 -1.34
CA ALA A 56 -13.20 26.77 -0.55
C ALA A 56 -12.20 27.83 -1.05
N ASP A 57 -11.15 27.41 -1.78
CA ASP A 57 -10.06 28.28 -2.21
C ASP A 57 -9.83 28.20 -3.74
N PRO A 58 -10.04 29.31 -4.47
CA PRO A 58 -9.89 29.33 -5.93
C PRO A 58 -8.45 29.11 -6.41
N VAL A 59 -7.44 29.44 -5.60
CA VAL A 59 -6.03 29.18 -5.93
C VAL A 59 -5.76 27.68 -5.90
N ILE A 60 -6.29 26.99 -4.89
CA ILE A 60 -6.16 25.53 -4.76
C ILE A 60 -6.94 24.83 -5.89
N ALA A 61 -8.15 25.31 -6.21
CA ALA A 61 -8.94 24.81 -7.33
C ALA A 61 -8.17 24.89 -8.65
N ALA A 62 -7.56 26.04 -8.95
CA ALA A 62 -6.78 26.23 -10.17
C ALA A 62 -5.56 25.29 -10.23
N ARG A 63 -4.86 25.11 -9.10
CA ARG A 63 -3.71 24.20 -9.01
C ARG A 63 -4.10 22.74 -9.20
N LEU A 64 -5.21 22.32 -8.61
CA LEU A 64 -5.74 20.97 -8.78
C LEU A 64 -6.16 20.73 -10.22
N LYS A 65 -6.87 21.68 -10.85
CA LYS A 65 -7.24 21.57 -12.26
C LYS A 65 -6.01 21.39 -13.14
N GLN A 66 -4.98 22.23 -12.96
CA GLN A 66 -3.72 22.11 -13.70
C GLN A 66 -3.09 20.72 -13.51
N ALA A 67 -3.05 20.22 -12.27
CA ALA A 67 -2.50 18.90 -11.99
C ALA A 67 -3.26 17.75 -12.67
N ILE A 68 -4.58 17.88 -12.82
CA ILE A 68 -5.43 16.93 -13.56
C ILE A 68 -5.16 17.02 -15.06
N ASP A 69 -5.07 18.24 -15.60
CA ASP A 69 -4.80 18.47 -17.03
C ASP A 69 -3.40 17.93 -17.42
N ASP A 70 -2.44 17.95 -16.50
CA ASP A 70 -1.06 17.48 -16.70
C ASP A 70 -0.88 15.95 -16.54
N ILE A 71 -1.95 15.18 -16.27
CA ILE A 71 -1.85 13.72 -16.12
C ILE A 71 -1.37 13.08 -17.43
N ALA A 72 -0.11 12.63 -17.43
CA ALA A 72 0.52 12.06 -18.62
C ALA A 72 -0.08 10.73 -19.07
N ARG A 73 -0.62 9.92 -18.16
CA ARG A 73 -1.14 8.59 -18.47
C ARG A 73 -2.60 8.68 -18.90
N PRO A 74 -2.96 8.35 -20.16
CA PRO A 74 -4.32 8.55 -20.65
C PRO A 74 -5.39 7.77 -19.88
N LEU A 75 -5.05 6.58 -19.35
CA LEU A 75 -5.98 5.79 -18.54
C LEU A 75 -6.35 6.49 -17.22
N ASP A 76 -5.39 7.20 -16.62
CA ASP A 76 -5.60 7.89 -15.36
C ASP A 76 -6.34 9.22 -15.61
N ALA A 77 -6.04 9.90 -16.73
CA ALA A 77 -6.73 11.13 -17.14
C ALA A 77 -8.23 10.89 -17.40
N ARG A 78 -8.59 9.75 -18.02
CA ARG A 78 -9.99 9.38 -18.30
C ARG A 78 -10.90 9.34 -17.08
N VAL A 79 -10.35 9.12 -15.89
CA VAL A 79 -11.13 9.10 -14.64
C VAL A 79 -11.76 10.47 -14.34
N PHE A 80 -11.18 11.54 -14.89
CA PHE A 80 -11.63 12.92 -14.73
C PHE A 80 -12.42 13.45 -15.95
N GLU A 81 -12.69 12.63 -16.96
CA GLU A 81 -13.50 13.05 -18.11
C GLU A 81 -14.95 13.32 -17.71
N GLY A 82 -15.43 14.55 -17.94
CA GLY A 82 -16.78 14.97 -17.56
C GLY A 82 -16.98 15.16 -16.06
N TRP A 83 -15.93 15.05 -15.26
CA TRP A 83 -15.96 15.25 -13.81
C TRP A 83 -15.78 16.73 -13.46
N SER A 84 -16.48 17.17 -12.42
CA SER A 84 -16.33 18.48 -11.79
C SER A 84 -16.10 18.37 -10.28
N LEU A 85 -15.44 19.38 -9.70
CA LEU A 85 -15.22 19.48 -8.25
C LEU A 85 -16.53 19.50 -7.44
N ASP A 86 -17.64 19.90 -8.07
CA ASP A 86 -18.96 20.00 -7.46
C ASP A 86 -19.75 18.68 -7.53
N ASP A 87 -19.24 17.65 -8.21
CA ASP A 87 -19.91 16.35 -8.37
C ASP A 87 -19.80 15.45 -7.12
N GLN A 88 -19.17 15.93 -6.03
CA GLN A 88 -18.95 15.19 -4.78
C GLN A 88 -19.70 15.76 -3.58
#